data_AF-D4L198-F1
#
_entry.id   AF-D4L198-F1
#
_cell.length_a   1.000
_cell.length_b   1.000
_cell.length_c   1.000
_cell.angle_alpha   90.00
_cell.angle_beta   90.00
_cell.angle_gamma   90.00
#
_symmetry.space_group_name_H-M   'P 1'
#
loop_
_entity.id
_entity.type
_entity.pdbx_description
1 polymer ?
#
loop_
_entity_poly.entity_id
_entity_poly.type
_entity_poly.pdbx_seq_one_letter_code
_entity_poly.pdbx_strand_id
1 'polypeptide(L)' 'MDMNIEMDKNTATDSITSRLADARNDLGITQKDLASVTGISVKTIINIETKQHIPSLLYA' A
#
# COMPACT_ATOMS: atom_id res chain seq x y z
N MET A 1 7.99 38.77 8.82
CA MET A 1 7.49 37.63 9.61
C MET A 1 7.32 36.52 8.61
N ASP A 2 8.41 35.80 8.37
CA ASP A 2 8.47 34.83 7.29
C ASP A 2 8.00 33.51 7.86
N MET A 3 6.74 33.17 7.58
CA MET A 3 6.18 31.85 7.87
C MET A 3 6.96 30.85 7.02
N ASN A 4 8.05 30.34 7.58
CA ASN A 4 8.70 29.11 7.15
C ASN A 4 7.70 27.98 7.41
N ILE A 5 6.81 27.76 6.44
CA ILE A 5 5.96 26.58 6.40
C ILE A 5 6.95 25.43 6.22
N GLU A 6 7.37 24.85 7.34
CA GLU A 6 8.03 23.57 7.37
C GLU A 6 7.05 22.60 6.73
N MET A 7 7.31 22.30 5.46
CA MET A 7 6.61 21.26 4.72
C MET A 7 6.87 19.97 5.48
N ASP A 8 5.88 19.58 6.28
CA ASP A 8 5.86 18.34 7.04
C ASP A 8 6.26 17.21 6.08
N LYS A 9 7.45 16.64 6.31
CA LYS A 9 7.95 15.47 5.57
C LYS A 9 7.14 14.20 5.89
N ASN A 10 6.07 14.33 6.66
CA ASN A 10 5.01 13.36 6.78
C ASN A 10 3.81 13.72 5.88
N THR A 11 4.06 14.05 4.61
CA THR A 11 3.05 13.76 3.58
C THR A 11 2.89 12.25 3.59
N ALA A 12 1.94 11.76 4.39
CA ALA A 12 1.40 10.43 4.35
C ALA A 12 1.39 10.04 2.88
N THR A 13 2.33 9.20 2.49
CA THR A 13 2.29 8.63 1.16
C THR A 13 1.13 7.66 1.26
N ASP A 14 -0.08 8.19 1.05
CA ASP A 14 -1.33 7.49 0.72
C ASP A 14 -1.13 6.78 -0.61
N SER A 15 -0.01 6.06 -0.74
CA SER A 15 0.23 5.18 -1.85
C SER A 15 -0.78 4.05 -1.69
N ILE A 16 -1.36 3.63 -2.81
CA ILE A 16 -2.31 2.50 -2.91
C ILE A 16 -1.87 1.29 -2.06
N THR A 17 -0.57 1.13 -1.89
CA THR A 17 0.10 0.13 -1.05
C THR A 17 -0.25 0.20 0.44
N SER A 18 -0.36 1.37 1.09
CA SER A 18 -0.77 1.45 2.51
C SER A 18 -2.25 1.15 2.68
N ARG A 19 -3.08 1.67 1.77
CA ARG A 19 -4.54 1.44 1.75
C ARG A 19 -4.92 -0.03 1.60
N LEU A 20 -4.06 -0.85 0.98
CA LEU A 20 -4.31 -2.29 0.85
C LEU A 20 -4.26 -3.01 2.20
N ALA A 21 -3.23 -2.72 3.02
CA ALA A 21 -3.08 -3.33 4.33
C ALA A 21 -4.22 -2.91 5.27
N ASP A 22 -4.58 -1.63 5.24
CA ASP A 22 -5.67 -1.07 6.05
C ASP A 22 -7.01 -1.70 5.67
N ALA A 23 -7.36 -1.71 4.38
CA ALA A 23 -8.60 -2.34 3.90
C ALA A 23 -8.67 -3.84 4.23
N ARG A 24 -7.53 -4.54 4.15
CA ARG A 24 -7.45 -5.96 4.52
C ARG A 24 -7.72 -6.17 6.01
N ASN A 25 -7.17 -5.31 6.86
CA ASN A 25 -7.38 -5.36 8.30
C ASN A 25 -8.81 -4.97 8.68
N ASP A 26 -9.42 -3.99 8.00
CA ASP A 26 -10.82 -3.58 8.18
C ASP A 26 -11.80 -4.71 7.85
N LEU A 27 -11.47 -5.52 6.84
CA LEU A 27 -12.21 -6.71 6.48
C LEU A 27 -11.92 -7.91 7.40
N GLY A 28 -10.92 -7.82 8.27
CA GLY A 28 -10.52 -8.90 9.18
C GLY A 28 -9.93 -10.13 8.49
N ILE A 29 -9.43 -9.98 7.25
CA ILE A 29 -8.92 -11.10 6.45
C ILE A 29 -7.38 -11.16 6.43
N THR A 30 -6.83 -12.33 6.11
CA THR A 30 -5.39 -12.50 5.99
C THR A 30 -4.88 -12.20 4.58
N GLN A 31 -3.56 -12.03 4.42
CA GLN A 31 -2.95 -11.89 3.09
C GLN A 31 -3.16 -13.13 2.22
N LYS A 32 -3.33 -14.32 2.84
CA LYS A 32 -3.64 -15.58 2.13
C LYS A 32 -5.06 -15.58 1.60
N ASP A 33 -6.01 -15.07 2.37
CA ASP A 33 -7.40 -14.95 1.95
C ASP A 33 -7.49 -13.98 0.78
N LEU A 34 -6.86 -12.80 0.91
CA LEU A 34 -6.77 -11.81 -0.15
C LEU A 34 -6.13 -12.36 -1.43
N ALA A 35 -5.05 -13.15 -1.31
CA ALA A 35 -4.44 -13.84 -2.45
C ALA A 35 -5.40 -14.82 -3.12
N SER A 36 -6.14 -15.58 -2.32
CA SER A 36 -7.10 -16.57 -2.83
C SER A 36 -8.24 -15.94 -3.61
N VAL A 37 -8.75 -14.77 -3.20
CA VAL A 37 -9.86 -14.10 -3.91
C VAL A 37 -9.40 -13.27 -5.10
N THR A 38 -8.19 -12.73 -5.07
CA THR A 38 -7.66 -11.86 -6.16
C THR A 38 -6.88 -12.63 -7.22
N GLY A 39 -6.43 -13.85 -6.92
CA GLY A 39 -5.49 -14.60 -7.77
C GLY A 39 -4.07 -14.02 -7.76
N ILE A 40 -3.80 -13.01 -6.92
CA ILE A 40 -2.48 -12.41 -6.76
C ILE A 40 -1.67 -13.24 -5.76
N SER A 41 -0.38 -13.44 -6.01
CA SER A 41 0.46 -14.18 -5.07
C SER A 41 0.57 -13.46 -3.72
N VAL A 42 0.60 -14.23 -2.63
CA VAL A 42 0.79 -13.70 -1.26
C VAL A 42 2.08 -12.86 -1.18
N LYS A 43 3.16 -13.29 -1.85
CA LYS A 43 4.42 -12.54 -1.91
C LYS A 43 4.24 -11.17 -2.56
N THR A 44 3.46 -11.08 -3.63
CA THR A 44 3.15 -9.81 -4.30
C THR A 44 2.36 -8.89 -3.37
N ILE A 45 1.37 -9.42 -2.65
CA ILE A 45 0.60 -8.65 -1.65
C ILE A 45 1.53 -8.11 -0.56
N ILE A 46 2.42 -8.95 -0.01
CA ILE A 46 3.40 -8.52 1.00
C ILE A 46 4.30 -7.42 0.45
N ASN A 47 4.82 -7.56 -0.76
CA ASN A 47 5.70 -6.56 -1.38
C ASN A 47 4.99 -5.22 -1.60
N ILE A 48 3.69 -5.26 -1.91
CA ILE A 48 2.83 -4.09 -2.02
C ILE A 48 2.64 -3.47 -0.62
N GLU A 49 2.13 -4.22 0.36
CA GLU A 49 1.84 -3.73 1.72
C GLU A 49 3.09 -3.17 2.44
N THR A 50 4.27 -3.76 2.20
CA THR A 50 5.54 -3.35 2.83
C THR A 50 6.27 -2.23 2.10
N LYS A 51 5.69 -1.66 1.02
CA LYS A 51 6.31 -0.62 0.17
C LYS A 51 7.65 -1.05 -0.47
N GLN A 52 7.96 -2.35 -0.50
CA GLN A 52 9.17 -2.87 -1.16
C GLN A 52 9.05 -2.86 -2.67
N HIS A 53 7.83 -2.89 -3.21
CA HIS A 53 7.60 -2.84 -4.64
C HIS A 53 6.40 -1.94 -4.95
N ILE A 54 6.63 -0.88 -5.73
CA ILE A 54 5.55 -0.06 -6.30
C ILE A 54 5.12 -0.75 -7.59
N PRO A 55 3.94 -1.37 -7.67
CA PRO A 55 3.47 -1.95 -8.92
C PRO A 55 3.33 -0.84 -9.96
N SER A 56 4.00 -0.99 -11.10
CA SER A 56 3.84 -0.10 -12.25
C SER A 56 2.83 -0.72 -13.21
N LEU A 57 1.97 0.12 -13.78
CA LEU A 57 1.02 -0.26 -14.83
C LEU A 57 1.70 -0.27 -16.21
N LEU A 58 3.03 -0.45 -16.28
CA LEU A 58 3.73 -0.51 -17.57
C LEU A 58 3.19 -1.72 -18.34
N TYR A 59 2.37 -1.39 -19.34
CA TYR A 59 1.60 -2.29 -20.17
C TYR A 59 2.50 -3.30 -20.89
N ALA A 60 2.08 -4.57 -20.94
CA ALA A 60 2.72 -5.64 -21.70
C ALA A 60 2.08 -5.77 -23.09
#